data_AF-A0A974TDF0-F1
#
_entry.id   AF-A0A974TDF0-F1
#
_cell.length_a   1.000
_cell.length_b   1.000
_cell.length_c   1.000
_cell.angle_alpha   90.00
_cell.angle_beta   90.00
_cell.angle_gamma   90.00
#
_symmetry.space_group_name_H-M   'P 1'
#
loop_
_entity.id
_entity.type
_entity.pdbx_description
1 polymer ?
#
loop_
_entity_poly.entity_id
_entity_poly.type
_entity_poly.pdbx_seq_one_letter_code
_entity_poly.pdbx_strand_id
1 'polypeptide(L)'
;MTYSRETTAIAEITGQSVNTWSEEWQRECEARAVLKMSKAERDAFFNGTKDENGKTIERGIIFLRGEMAAEDLSSLMQQLMDARASRR
;
A
#
# COMPACT_ATOMS: atom_id res chain seq x y z
N MET A 1 -3.43 -3.53 -30.76
CA MET A 1 -3.88 -4.12 -29.47
C MET A 1 -4.87 -3.15 -28.85
N THR A 2 -6.14 -3.50 -28.74
CA THR A 2 -7.13 -2.68 -28.02
C THR A 2 -7.15 -3.20 -26.58
N TYR A 3 -6.63 -2.43 -25.64
CA TYR A 3 -6.66 -2.82 -24.23
C TYR A 3 -8.06 -2.54 -23.66
N SER A 4 -8.71 -3.57 -23.10
CA SER A 4 -9.96 -3.39 -22.37
C SER A 4 -9.67 -2.82 -20.98
N ARG A 5 -10.35 -1.70 -20.64
CA ARG A 5 -10.32 -1.09 -19.30
C ARG A 5 -11.56 -1.44 -18.47
N GLU A 6 -12.32 -2.46 -18.89
CA GLU A 6 -13.57 -2.84 -18.22
C GLU A 6 -13.39 -3.94 -17.16
N THR A 7 -12.16 -4.40 -16.94
CA THR A 7 -11.87 -5.40 -15.91
C THR A 7 -12.22 -4.86 -14.52
N THR A 8 -12.97 -5.65 -13.75
CA THR A 8 -13.38 -5.32 -12.38
C THR A 8 -12.85 -6.34 -11.37
N ALA A 9 -12.73 -5.92 -10.12
CA ALA A 9 -12.35 -6.75 -8.99
C ALA A 9 -13.12 -6.33 -7.73
N ILE A 10 -13.25 -7.22 -6.73
CA ILE A 10 -13.86 -6.87 -5.45
C ILE A 10 -12.82 -6.21 -4.55
N ALA A 11 -13.08 -4.97 -4.14
CA ALA A 11 -12.31 -4.27 -3.11
C ALA A 11 -12.51 -4.95 -1.74
N GLU A 12 -11.43 -5.19 -1.02
CA GLU A 12 -11.47 -5.80 0.31
C GLU A 12 -11.98 -4.80 1.35
N ILE A 13 -11.62 -3.51 1.21
CA ILE A 13 -12.02 -2.47 2.15
C ILE A 13 -13.53 -2.26 2.10
N THR A 14 -14.10 -2.05 0.90
CA THR A 14 -15.53 -1.71 0.74
C THR A 14 -16.42 -2.93 0.47
N GLY A 15 -15.86 -4.04 -0.01
CA GLY A 15 -16.63 -5.19 -0.49
C GLY A 15 -17.34 -4.96 -1.83
N GLN A 16 -17.14 -3.80 -2.46
CA GLN A 16 -17.79 -3.44 -3.72
C GLN A 16 -16.93 -3.79 -4.94
N SER A 17 -17.57 -3.90 -6.10
CA SER A 17 -16.87 -4.09 -7.36
C SER A 17 -16.24 -2.78 -7.82
N VAL A 18 -14.93 -2.77 -8.05
CA VAL A 18 -14.15 -1.62 -8.50
C VAL A 18 -13.44 -1.93 -9.82
N ASN A 19 -13.19 -0.89 -10.62
CA ASN A 19 -12.43 -1.03 -11.85
C ASN A 19 -10.94 -1.22 -11.54
N THR A 20 -10.28 -2.20 -12.15
CA THR A 20 -8.86 -2.48 -11.89
C THR A 20 -7.89 -1.43 -12.41
N TRP A 21 -8.37 -0.45 -13.18
CA TRP A 21 -7.63 0.72 -13.65
C TRP A 21 -7.90 1.98 -12.81
N SER A 22 -8.71 1.89 -11.76
CA SER A 22 -9.00 3.01 -10.86
C SER A 22 -7.87 3.26 -9.85
N GLU A 23 -7.74 4.51 -9.41
CA GLU A 23 -6.81 4.87 -8.33
C GLU A 23 -7.15 4.16 -7.01
N GLU A 24 -8.44 3.94 -6.73
CA GLU A 24 -8.89 3.19 -5.55
C GLU A 24 -8.29 1.77 -5.54
N TRP A 25 -8.40 1.06 -6.67
CA TRP A 25 -7.83 -0.27 -6.80
C TRP A 25 -6.30 -0.27 -6.70
N GLN A 26 -5.64 0.74 -7.27
CA GLN A 26 -4.18 0.90 -7.16
C GLN A 26 -3.76 1.08 -5.70
N ARG A 27 -4.43 1.97 -4.96
CA ARG A 27 -4.15 2.24 -3.54
C ARG A 27 -4.36 1.00 -2.68
N GLU A 28 -5.45 0.28 -2.91
CA GLU A 28 -5.71 -0.96 -2.18
C GLU A 28 -4.66 -2.04 -2.51
N CYS A 29 -4.25 -2.18 -3.78
CA CYS A 29 -3.18 -3.09 -4.18
C CYS A 29 -1.85 -2.75 -3.50
N GLU A 30 -1.51 -1.47 -3.39
CA GLU A 30 -0.31 -1.02 -2.67
C GLU A 30 -0.37 -1.39 -1.18
N ALA A 31 -1.48 -1.10 -0.50
CA ALA A 31 -1.68 -1.50 0.90
C ALA A 31 -1.58 -3.02 1.09
N ARG A 32 -2.19 -3.82 0.19
CA ARG A 32 -2.10 -5.29 0.21
C ARG A 32 -0.66 -5.77 0.05
N ALA A 33 0.14 -5.13 -0.80
CA ALA A 33 1.54 -5.48 -1.00
C ALA A 33 2.38 -5.21 0.26
N VAL A 34 2.21 -4.03 0.88
CA VAL A 34 2.93 -3.66 2.11
C VAL A 34 2.52 -4.54 3.31
N LEU A 35 1.26 -4.98 3.36
CA LEU A 35 0.78 -5.91 4.39
C LEU A 35 1.37 -7.32 4.26
N LYS A 36 1.80 -7.73 3.07
CA LYS A 36 2.48 -9.02 2.85
C LYS A 36 3.96 -8.99 3.25
N MET A 37 4.56 -7.81 3.38
CA MET A 37 5.94 -7.64 3.83
C MET A 37 6.08 -8.03 5.30
N SER A 38 7.27 -8.52 5.67
CA SER A 38 7.67 -8.67 7.06
C SER A 38 7.74 -7.30 7.75
N LYS A 39 7.80 -7.29 9.09
CA LYS A 39 7.90 -6.04 9.86
C LYS A 39 9.13 -5.22 9.45
N ALA A 40 10.29 -5.86 9.31
CA ALA A 40 11.54 -5.18 8.94
C ALA A 40 11.47 -4.57 7.54
N GLU A 41 10.92 -5.30 6.57
CA GLU A 41 10.74 -4.80 5.19
C GLU A 41 9.77 -3.63 5.14
N ARG A 42 8.69 -3.67 5.93
CA ARG A 42 7.74 -2.57 6.03
C ARG A 42 8.39 -1.33 6.65
N ASP A 43 9.14 -1.49 7.74
CA ASP A 43 9.83 -0.37 8.39
C ASP A 43 10.84 0.27 7.42
N ALA A 44 11.57 -0.54 6.65
CA ALA A 44 12.45 -0.08 5.58
C ALA A 44 11.69 0.59 4.43
N PHE A 45 10.52 0.08 4.04
CA PHE A 45 9.69 0.65 2.98
C PHE A 45 9.22 2.08 3.33
N PHE A 46 8.81 2.31 4.58
CA PHE A 46 8.37 3.64 5.02
C PHE A 46 9.54 4.60 5.28
N ASN A 47 10.57 4.16 6.01
CA ASN A 47 11.63 5.03 6.52
C ASN A 47 12.90 5.04 5.67
N GLY A 48 13.07 4.05 4.80
CA GLY A 48 14.31 3.78 4.08
C GLY A 48 15.29 2.95 4.91
N THR A 49 16.44 2.67 4.31
CA THR A 49 17.54 1.93 4.94
C THR A 49 18.76 2.83 5.11
N LYS A 50 19.54 2.59 6.17
CA LYS A 50 20.78 3.31 6.47
C LYS A 50 21.94 2.33 6.56
N ASP A 51 23.13 2.79 6.20
CA ASP A 51 24.37 2.05 6.41
C ASP A 51 24.84 2.15 7.87
N GLU A 52 25.93 1.44 8.19
CA GLU A 52 26.56 1.42 9.51
C GLU A 52 27.04 2.81 9.97
N ASN A 53 27.23 3.76 9.05
CA ASN A 53 27.63 5.13 9.32
C ASN A 53 26.43 6.10 9.38
N GLY A 54 25.19 5.58 9.32
CA GLY A 54 23.95 6.36 9.38
C GLY A 54 23.58 7.07 8.07
N LYS A 55 24.28 6.81 6.96
CA LYS A 55 23.97 7.38 5.64
C LYS A 55 22.83 6.60 4.99
N THR A 56 21.86 7.32 4.44
CA THR A 56 20.73 6.72 3.71
C THR A 56 21.22 5.96 2.48
N ILE A 57 20.93 4.65 2.42
CA ILE A 57 21.17 3.80 1.25
C ILE A 57 19.95 3.89 0.34
N GLU A 58 18.77 3.58 0.88
CA GLU A 58 17.49 3.62 0.17
C GLU A 58 16.56 4.62 0.83
N ARG A 59 15.83 5.37 0.00
CA ARG A 59 14.85 6.36 0.46
C ARG A 59 13.50 5.69 0.62
N GLY A 60 12.92 5.75 1.82
CA GLY A 60 11.57 5.27 2.07
C GLY A 60 10.49 6.20 1.49
N ILE A 61 9.24 5.74 1.56
CA ILE A 61 8.08 6.49 1.05
C ILE A 61 7.94 7.88 1.71
N ILE A 62 8.28 8.02 2.98
CA ILE A 62 8.20 9.32 3.68
C ILE A 62 9.06 10.36 2.96
N PHE A 63 10.28 9.97 2.58
CA PHE A 63 11.19 10.86 1.85
C PHE A 63 10.74 11.09 0.40
N LEU A 64 10.23 10.05 -0.27
CA LEU A 64 9.92 10.10 -1.71
C LEU A 64 8.57 10.75 -2.03
N ARG A 65 7.56 10.52 -1.21
CA ARG A 65 6.16 10.93 -1.43
C ARG A 65 5.63 11.90 -0.36
N GLY A 66 6.38 12.09 0.73
CA GLY A 66 5.99 12.94 1.86
C GLY A 66 5.28 12.18 2.97
N GLU A 67 5.26 12.79 4.15
CA GLU A 67 4.65 12.23 5.37
C GLU A 67 3.16 11.95 5.18
N MET A 68 2.41 12.89 4.61
CA MET A 68 0.97 12.74 4.39
C MET A 68 0.64 11.51 3.51
N ALA A 69 1.42 11.26 2.46
CA ALA A 69 1.22 10.08 1.61
C ALA A 69 1.57 8.76 2.35
N ALA A 70 2.54 8.81 3.27
CA ALA A 70 2.89 7.67 4.13
C ALA A 70 1.79 7.37 5.15
N GLU A 71 1.20 8.42 5.73
CA GLU A 71 0.07 8.33 6.66
C GLU A 71 -1.18 7.79 5.96
N ASP A 72 -1.50 8.28 4.77
CA ASP A 72 -2.63 7.80 3.97
C ASP A 72 -2.49 6.29 3.68
N LEU A 73 -1.29 5.83 3.30
CA LEU A 73 -1.03 4.42 3.06
C LEU A 73 -1.14 3.59 4.35
N SER A 74 -0.65 4.12 5.48
CA SER A 74 -0.77 3.45 6.78
C SER A 74 -2.23 3.32 7.23
N SER A 75 -3.03 4.36 6.99
CA SER A 75 -4.47 4.37 7.24
C SER A 75 -5.20 3.34 6.39
N LEU A 76 -4.90 3.27 5.08
CA LEU A 76 -5.45 2.25 4.17
C LEU A 76 -5.09 0.83 4.61
N MET A 77 -3.85 0.60 5.06
CA MET A 77 -3.45 -0.69 5.59
C MET A 77 -4.26 -1.08 6.83
N GLN A 78 -4.51 -0.14 7.74
CA GLN A 78 -5.34 -0.39 8.93
C GLN A 78 -6.78 -0.73 8.54
N GLN A 79 -7.41 0.06 7.66
CA GLN A 79 -8.76 -0.23 7.16
C GLN A 79 -8.85 -1.62 6.53
N LEU A 80 -7.81 -2.04 5.80
CA LEU A 80 -7.77 -3.34 5.17
C LEU A 80 -7.62 -4.48 6.20
N MET A 81 -6.81 -4.28 7.25
CA MET A 81 -6.74 -5.23 8.37
C MET A 81 -8.09 -5.36 9.07
N ASP A 82 -8.77 -4.25 9.33
CA ASP A 82 -10.08 -4.21 10.00
C ASP A 82 -11.14 -4.93 9.15
N ALA A 83 -11.18 -4.66 7.84
CA ALA A 83 -12.10 -5.32 6.91
C ALA A 83 -11.85 -6.84 6.80
N ARG A 84 -10.59 -7.29 6.96
CA ARG A 84 -10.25 -8.71 7.01
C ARG A 84 -10.68 -9.34 8.34
N ALA A 85 -10.51 -8.63 9.45
CA ALA A 85 -10.90 -9.10 10.77
C ALA A 85 -12.43 -9.22 10.89
N SER A 86 -13.20 -8.28 10.31
CA SER A 86 -14.66 -8.30 10.35
C SER A 86 -15.31 -9.40 9.50
N ARG A 87 -14.55 -10.01 8.58
CA ARG A 87 -15.02 -11.10 7.70
C ARG A 87 -14.70 -12.50 8.27
N ARG A 88 -14.06 -12.56 9.45
CA ARG A 88 -13.60 -13.79 10.09
C ARG A 88 -14.56 -14.22 11.19
#